data_AF-A0AAV6AEH0-F1
#
_entry.id   AF-A0AAV6AEH0-F1
#
_cell.length_a   1.000
_cell.length_b   1.000
_cell.length_c   1.000
_cell.angle_alpha   90.00
_cell.angle_beta   90.00
_cell.angle_gamma   90.00
#
_symmetry.space_group_name_H-M   'P 1'
#
loop_
_entity.id
_entity.type
_entity.pdbx_description
1 polymer ?
#
loop_
_entity_poly.entity_id
_entity_poly.type
_entity_poly.pdbx_seq_one_letter_code
_entity_poly.pdbx_strand_id
1 'polypeptide(L)'
;MSSTVSVVRLDDYRQVAPRGAVDLLLRLGERLHGRSLVNISGSRYSGLTNEVLNRLVPILNDLGIDTSWDVTIGTGDFEAVTRTVARAL
;
A
#
# COMPACT_ATOMS: atom_id res chain seq x y z
N MET A 1 -8.10 -21.31 2.89
CA MET A 1 -6.81 -21.20 3.60
C MET A 1 -6.60 -19.75 3.95
N SER A 2 -7.00 -19.35 5.16
CA SER A 2 -6.84 -17.98 5.65
C SER A 2 -5.44 -17.85 6.22
N SER A 3 -4.52 -17.28 5.45
CA SER A 3 -3.19 -16.92 5.95
C SER A 3 -3.34 -15.67 6.80
N THR A 4 -3.11 -15.80 8.10
CA THR A 4 -3.02 -14.67 9.03
C THR A 4 -1.81 -13.83 8.63
N VAL A 5 -2.03 -12.78 7.84
CA VAL A 5 -0.99 -11.80 7.50
C VAL A 5 -0.58 -11.13 8.81
N SER A 6 0.71 -11.22 9.17
CA SER A 6 1.25 -10.49 10.32
C SER A 6 0.99 -9.00 10.10
N VAL A 7 0.24 -8.38 11.01
CA VAL A 7 -0.07 -6.95 10.94
C VAL A 7 1.24 -6.19 11.16
N VAL A 8 1.80 -5.66 10.07
CA VAL A 8 3.00 -4.82 10.10
C VAL A 8 2.65 -3.52 10.82
N ARG A 9 3.41 -3.17 11.86
CA ARG A 9 3.23 -1.92 12.60
C ARG A 9 4.27 -0.91 12.18
N LEU A 10 3.94 0.37 12.24
CA LEU A 10 4.92 1.42 11.95
C LEU A 10 6.08 1.41 12.97
N ASP A 11 5.77 1.04 14.22
CA ASP A 11 6.75 0.99 15.31
C ASP A 11 7.87 -0.05 15.07
N ASP A 12 7.60 -1.10 14.29
CA ASP A 12 8.57 -2.14 13.92
C ASP A 12 9.79 -1.55 13.18
N TYR A 13 9.66 -0.38 12.57
CA TYR A 13 10.70 0.29 11.79
C TYR A 13 11.62 1.20 12.62
N ARG A 14 11.38 1.38 13.93
CA ARG A 14 12.20 2.28 14.77
C ARG A 14 13.69 1.97 14.74
N GLN A 15 14.07 0.70 14.61
CA GLN A 15 15.47 0.26 14.62
C GLN A 15 16.22 0.61 13.31
N VAL A 16 15.50 0.78 12.20
CA VAL A 16 16.10 0.98 10.87
C VAL A 16 15.81 2.36 10.28
N ALA A 17 14.76 3.03 10.75
CA ALA A 17 14.36 4.34 10.28
C ALA A 17 15.27 5.45 10.84
N PRO A 18 15.43 6.58 10.13
CA PRO A 18 16.07 7.77 10.67
C PRO A 18 15.43 8.20 12.00
N ARG A 19 16.27 8.68 12.93
CA ARG A 19 15.81 9.08 14.27
C ARG A 19 14.69 10.13 14.17
N GLY A 20 13.57 9.85 14.82
CA GLY A 20 12.40 10.74 14.83
C GLY A 20 11.45 10.61 13.63
N ALA A 21 11.79 9.82 12.60
CA ALA A 21 10.92 9.63 11.44
C ALA A 21 9.60 8.94 11.82
N VAL A 22 9.66 7.89 12.65
CA VAL A 22 8.47 7.20 13.16
C VAL A 22 7.59 8.15 13.97
N ASP A 23 8.19 8.97 14.85
CA ASP A 23 7.44 9.92 15.68
C ASP A 23 6.78 11.03 14.85
N LEU A 24 7.46 11.48 13.79
CA LEU A 24 6.89 12.43 12.83
C LEU A 24 5.68 11.83 12.12
N LEU A 25 5.81 10.59 11.61
CA LEU A 25 4.72 9.91 10.90
C LEU A 25 3.52 9.66 11.82
N LEU A 26 3.74 9.26 13.07
CA LEU A 26 2.67 9.15 14.08
C LEU A 26 1.93 10.48 14.24
N ARG A 27 2.65 11.59 14.41
CA ARG A 27 2.04 12.94 14.53
C ARG A 27 1.29 13.39 13.27
N LEU A 28 1.76 13.01 12.09
CA LEU A 28 1.06 13.30 10.84
C LEU A 28 -0.20 12.43 10.71
N GLY A 29 -0.14 11.16 11.12
CA GLY A 29 -1.26 10.23 11.17
C GLY A 29 -2.43 10.78 11.99
N GLU A 30 -2.17 11.37 13.17
CA GLU A 30 -3.19 12.00 14.00
C GLU A 30 -4.04 13.03 13.25
N ARG A 31 -3.45 13.78 12.32
CA ARG A 31 -4.18 14.78 11.52
C ARG A 31 -5.10 14.16 10.48
N LEU A 32 -4.85 12.91 10.12
CA LEU A 32 -5.57 12.13 9.12
C LEU A 32 -6.43 11.03 9.76
N HIS A 33 -6.51 10.98 11.09
CA HIS A 33 -7.25 9.96 11.82
C HIS A 33 -8.72 9.93 11.38
N GLY A 34 -9.23 8.74 11.08
CA GLY A 34 -10.61 8.52 10.61
C GLY A 34 -10.89 8.99 9.17
N ARG A 35 -9.87 9.43 8.42
CA ARG A 35 -10.00 9.66 6.97
C ARG A 35 -9.91 8.34 6.22
N SER A 36 -10.61 8.24 5.10
CA SER A 36 -10.52 7.10 4.19
C SER A 36 -9.54 7.35 3.05
N LEU A 37 -8.78 6.32 2.69
CA LEU A 37 -7.86 6.33 1.56
C LEU A 37 -7.98 5.01 0.78
N VAL A 38 -8.30 5.11 -0.50
CA VAL A 38 -8.36 3.93 -1.39
C VAL A 38 -7.19 3.99 -2.36
N ASN A 39 -6.35 2.96 -2.31
CA ASN A 39 -5.32 2.74 -3.34
C ASN A 39 -5.93 1.90 -4.47
N ILE A 40 -5.76 2.33 -5.72
CA ILE A 40 -6.25 1.60 -6.89
C ILE A 40 -5.06 1.18 -7.76
N SER A 41 -4.96 -0.10 -8.11
CA SER A 41 -3.96 -0.60 -9.07
C SER A 41 -4.58 -1.48 -10.16
N GLY A 42 -3.83 -1.72 -11.24
CA GLY A 42 -4.27 -2.58 -12.35
C GLY A 42 -4.05 -4.08 -12.14
N SER A 43 -3.35 -4.51 -11.08
CA SER A 43 -3.13 -5.92 -10.78
C SER A 43 -2.82 -6.15 -9.30
N ARG A 44 -3.28 -7.30 -8.76
CA ARG A 44 -2.91 -7.82 -7.42
C ARG A 44 -1.74 -8.79 -7.47
N TYR A 45 -1.31 -9.29 -8.62
CA TYR A 45 -0.52 -10.54 -8.65
C TYR A 45 0.94 -10.38 -9.04
N SER A 46 1.35 -9.24 -9.62
CA SER A 46 2.76 -9.04 -9.97
C SER A 46 3.16 -7.58 -9.98
N GLY A 47 4.38 -7.31 -9.50
CA GLY A 47 5.04 -6.00 -9.60
C GLY A 47 5.30 -5.31 -8.26
N LEU A 48 6.17 -4.30 -8.29
CA LEU A 48 6.59 -3.51 -7.13
C LEU A 48 5.41 -2.85 -6.41
N THR A 49 4.32 -2.55 -7.11
CA THR A 49 3.10 -1.99 -6.52
C THR A 49 2.47 -2.93 -5.49
N ASN A 50 2.41 -4.23 -5.77
CA ASN A 50 1.89 -5.21 -4.80
C ASN A 50 2.80 -5.24 -3.56
N GLU A 51 4.11 -5.30 -3.76
CA GLU A 51 5.07 -5.39 -2.65
C GLU A 51 4.97 -4.18 -1.72
N VAL A 52 4.89 -2.98 -2.31
CA VAL A 52 4.73 -1.73 -1.56
C VAL A 52 3.36 -1.68 -0.87
N LEU A 53 2.26 -1.93 -1.57
CA LEU A 53 0.91 -1.81 -1.00
C LEU A 53 0.63 -2.84 0.09
N ASN A 54 1.21 -4.04 0.01
CA ASN A 54 1.12 -5.04 1.07
C ASN A 54 1.79 -4.59 2.39
N ARG A 55 2.72 -3.64 2.35
CA ARG A 55 3.33 -3.05 3.56
C ARG A 55 2.69 -1.72 3.93
N LEU A 56 2.41 -0.89 2.94
CA LEU A 56 1.91 0.46 3.13
C LEU A 56 0.49 0.46 3.70
N VAL A 57 -0.39 -0.40 3.22
CA VAL A 57 -1.79 -0.44 3.68
C VAL A 57 -1.90 -0.77 5.18
N PRO A 58 -1.23 -1.82 5.71
CA PRO A 58 -1.21 -2.06 7.15
C PRO A 58 -0.64 -0.89 7.96
N ILE A 59 0.45 -0.26 7.49
CA ILE A 59 1.07 0.89 8.17
C ILE A 59 0.13 2.09 8.25
N LEU A 60 -0.58 2.40 7.17
CA LEU A 60 -1.55 3.51 7.15
C LEU A 60 -2.76 3.21 8.05
N ASN A 61 -3.20 1.96 8.11
CA ASN A 61 -4.23 1.53 9.06
C ASN A 61 -3.75 1.62 10.52
N ASP A 62 -2.49 1.26 10.83
CA ASP A 62 -1.88 1.43 12.16
C ASP A 62 -1.76 2.91 12.56
N LEU A 63 -1.64 3.81 11.57
CA LEU A 63 -1.72 5.28 11.76
C LEU A 63 -3.16 5.80 11.94
N GLY A 64 -4.18 4.95 11.90
CA GLY A 64 -5.58 5.33 12.07
C GLY A 64 -6.25 5.89 10.82
N ILE A 65 -5.67 5.67 9.63
CA ILE A 65 -6.24 6.04 8.34
C ILE A 65 -6.95 4.81 7.78
N ASP A 66 -8.26 4.89 7.57
CA ASP A 66 -9.08 3.80 7.01
C ASP A 66 -8.65 3.53 5.55
N THR A 67 -7.70 2.61 5.39
CA THR A 67 -6.99 2.43 4.13
C THR A 67 -7.31 1.07 3.52
N SER A 68 -7.79 1.11 2.27
CA SER A 68 -8.03 -0.09 1.48
C SER A 68 -7.19 -0.11 0.19
N TRP A 69 -7.10 -1.30 -0.40
CA TRP A 69 -6.48 -1.48 -1.71
C TRP A 69 -7.42 -2.28 -2.62
N ASP A 70 -7.86 -1.60 -3.68
CA ASP A 70 -8.69 -2.13 -4.73
C ASP A 70 -7.89 -2.33 -6.01
N VAL A 71 -8.34 -3.32 -6.78
CA VAL A 71 -7.74 -3.62 -8.08
C VAL A 71 -8.81 -3.53 -9.14
N THR A 72 -8.55 -2.67 -10.11
CA THR A 72 -9.36 -2.58 -11.30
C THR A 72 -9.08 -3.82 -12.13
N ILE A 73 -10.12 -4.61 -12.37
CA ILE A 73 -10.03 -5.78 -13.24
C ILE A 73 -10.13 -5.27 -14.68
N GLY A 74 -9.00 -5.20 -15.37
CA GLY A 74 -8.98 -5.15 -16.82
C GLY A 74 -9.26 -6.55 -17.38
N THR A 75 -9.85 -6.63 -18.57
CA THR A 75 -9.83 -7.89 -19.34
C THR A 75 -8.38 -8.24 -19.67
N GLY A 76 -8.06 -9.52 -19.92
CA GLY A 76 -6.71 -9.93 -20.31
C GLY A 76 -6.18 -9.14 -21.52
N ASP A 77 -7.08 -8.77 -22.44
CA ASP A 77 -6.77 -7.94 -23.61
C ASP A 77 -6.34 -6.52 -23.23
N PHE A 78 -7.01 -5.89 -22.26
CA PHE A 78 -6.65 -4.56 -21.78
C PHE A 78 -5.24 -4.56 -21.16
N GLU A 79 -4.91 -5.58 -20.36
CA GLU A 79 -3.56 -5.73 -19.80
C GLU A 79 -2.51 -5.93 -20.89
N ALA A 80 -2.79 -6.76 -21.90
CA ALA A 80 -1.88 -7.04 -22.99
C ALA A 80 -1.57 -5.79 -23.83
N VAL A 81 -2.61 -5.01 -24.18
CA VAL A 81 -2.47 -3.74 -24.91
C VAL A 81 -1.68 -2.73 -24.10
N THR A 82 -2.06 -2.50 -22.85
CA THR A 82 -1.40 -1.50 -21.99
C THR A 82 0.08 -1.82 -21.78
N ARG A 83 0.42 -3.11 -21.59
CA ARG A 83 1.81 -3.56 -21.46
C ARG A 83 2.62 -3.36 -22.74
N THR A 84 1.99 -3.57 -23.90
CA THR A 84 2.65 -3.35 -25.21
C THR A 84 2.96 -1.87 -25.41
N VAL A 85 1.99 -0.99 -25.13
CA VAL A 85 2.19 0.46 -25.20
C VAL A 85 3.29 0.92 -24.25
N ALA A 86 3.26 0.48 -22.98
CA ALA A 86 4.24 0.88 -21.97
C ALA A 86 5.68 0.39 -22.24
N ARG A 87 5.87 -0.61 -23.12
CA ARG A 87 7.20 -1.09 -23.54
C ARG A 87 7.70 -0.41 -24.81
N ALA A 88 6.80 0.17 -25.59
CA ALA A 88 7.10 0.79 -26.88
C ALA A 88 7.39 2.29 -26.77
N LEU A 89 6.88 2.95 -25.72
CA LEU A 89 7.17 4.33 -25.32
C LEU A 89 8.26 4.36 -24.24
#